data_AF-A0A7J9YMY1-F1
#
_entry.id   AF-A0A7J9YMY1-F1
#
_cell.length_a   1.000
_cell.length_b   1.000
_cell.length_c   1.000
_cell.angle_alpha   90.00
_cell.angle_beta   90.00
_cell.angle_gamma   90.00
#
_symmetry.space_group_name_H-M   'P 1'
#
loop_
_entity.id
_entity.type
_entity.pdbx_description
1 polymer ?
#
loop_
_entity_poly.entity_id
_entity_poly.type
_entity_poly.pdbx_seq_one_letter_code
_entity_poly.pdbx_strand_id
1 'polypeptide(L)'
;MPARGLLALGLVVMLAATAVAVAAFTATSTNPSTAFRAASSFPGMRVATGAYVGNLLDDRAITTVGFRPDVVIIKGHGLVPGAIRSSTMSGDATKEVAPASATGLAANLIQSLDSNGFTLGSSDRVNALLVTYSWIALRAQQNKLKVGSYTGNGTSRAITGMGFSPEYVAVLGAGAQRAVERFAGMGRTYQFDSDNGSTTRITSLDSDGFTVGSDATTNSNGATYHYVALNDAAGNVKVGSYSGNNVDNRNVTGVGFAPDYVTIRAGNTTGSPRIAMHRARRAWVVSRPAQPCDADPRRAHTARDRGP
;
A
#
# COMPACT_ATOMS: atom_id res chain seq x y z
N MET A 1 0.41 66.38 -58.45
CA MET A 1 -0.74 67.19 -57.97
C MET A 1 -1.95 66.75 -58.78
N PRO A 2 -3.13 66.45 -58.19
CA PRO A 2 -3.65 66.96 -56.92
C PRO A 2 -3.79 65.90 -55.81
N ALA A 3 -3.85 66.41 -54.58
CA ALA A 3 -4.09 65.69 -53.34
C ALA A 3 -5.55 65.87 -52.90
N ARG A 4 -6.21 64.77 -52.50
CA ARG A 4 -7.45 64.66 -51.69
C ARG A 4 -7.48 63.21 -51.20
N GLY A 5 -7.69 62.79 -49.96
CA GLY A 5 -8.03 63.39 -48.68
C GLY A 5 -8.61 62.26 -47.81
N LEU A 6 -8.25 62.25 -46.52
CA LEU A 6 -8.97 61.65 -45.39
C LEU A 6 -9.19 60.12 -45.31
N LEU A 7 -8.62 59.48 -44.28
CA LEU A 7 -9.31 59.02 -43.04
C LEU A 7 -8.46 57.94 -42.35
N ALA A 8 -7.77 58.32 -41.28
CA ALA A 8 -7.19 57.37 -40.35
C ALA A 8 -8.29 56.89 -39.40
N LEU A 9 -8.74 55.64 -39.56
CA LEU A 9 -9.59 54.95 -38.61
C LEU A 9 -8.68 54.11 -37.71
N GLY A 10 -8.42 54.58 -36.50
CA GLY A 10 -7.69 53.82 -35.48
C GLY A 10 -8.55 52.67 -34.98
N LEU A 11 -8.22 51.44 -35.36
CA LEU A 11 -8.81 50.24 -34.78
C LEU A 11 -8.06 49.89 -33.49
N VAL A 12 -8.66 50.21 -32.34
CA VAL A 12 -8.22 49.70 -31.04
C VAL A 12 -8.76 48.28 -30.89
N VAL A 13 -7.89 47.28 -31.04
CA VAL A 13 -8.21 45.90 -30.66
C VAL A 13 -7.98 45.77 -29.16
N MET A 14 -9.06 45.84 -28.37
CA MET A 14 -9.03 45.36 -26.98
C MET A 14 -9.09 43.83 -27.00
N LEU A 15 -7.95 43.17 -26.75
CA LEU A 15 -7.98 41.76 -26.35
C LEU A 15 -8.38 41.71 -24.87
N ALA A 16 -9.63 41.33 -24.61
CA ALA A 16 -10.10 40.96 -23.29
C ALA A 16 -9.46 39.61 -22.91
N ALA A 17 -8.42 39.66 -22.07
CA ALA A 17 -7.90 38.46 -21.42
C ALA A 17 -8.92 38.03 -20.34
N THR A 18 -9.56 36.88 -20.54
CA THR A 18 -10.39 36.25 -19.52
C THR A 18 -9.47 35.75 -18.41
N ALA A 19 -9.49 36.43 -17.26
CA ALA A 19 -8.84 35.96 -16.05
C ALA A 19 -9.54 34.69 -15.56
N VAL A 20 -8.85 33.55 -15.60
CA VAL A 20 -9.27 32.36 -14.86
C VAL A 20 -8.99 32.63 -13.39
N ALA A 21 -10.05 32.75 -12.58
CA ALA A 21 -9.93 32.86 -11.14
C ALA A 21 -9.39 31.52 -10.58
N VAL A 22 -8.08 31.46 -10.32
CA VAL A 22 -7.54 30.44 -9.42
C VAL A 22 -7.91 30.88 -8.02
N ALA A 23 -8.80 30.14 -7.36
CA ALA A 23 -9.06 30.34 -5.94
C ALA A 23 -7.74 30.12 -5.19
N ALA A 24 -7.12 31.21 -4.74
CA ALA A 24 -5.97 31.16 -3.86
C ALA A 24 -6.45 30.64 -2.49
N PHE A 25 -6.14 29.39 -2.18
CA PHE A 25 -6.32 28.87 -0.83
C PHE A 25 -5.31 29.58 0.07
N THR A 26 -5.78 30.53 0.88
CA THR A 26 -4.95 31.23 1.86
C THR A 26 -4.87 30.34 3.10
N ALA A 27 -3.90 29.43 3.12
CA ALA A 27 -3.51 28.76 4.36
C ALA A 27 -2.69 29.74 5.19
N THR A 28 -3.28 30.33 6.22
CA THR A 28 -2.55 31.17 7.16
C THR A 28 -1.73 30.27 8.09
N SER A 29 -0.48 30.03 7.73
CA SER A 29 0.60 30.00 8.72
C SER A 29 1.61 31.06 8.30
N THR A 30 1.79 32.06 9.14
CA THR A 30 2.81 33.09 8.95
C THR A 30 4.17 32.41 8.85
N ASN A 31 4.82 32.50 7.69
CA ASN A 31 6.15 31.96 7.44
C ASN A 31 7.08 33.14 7.15
N PRO A 32 7.90 33.62 8.11
CA PRO A 32 8.83 34.72 7.85
C PRO A 32 10.07 34.14 7.15
N SER A 33 9.94 33.84 5.86
CA SER A 33 10.99 33.86 4.84
C SER A 33 10.49 33.11 3.60
N THR A 34 10.45 33.80 2.47
CA THR A 34 10.12 33.28 1.15
C THR A 34 11.26 32.45 0.56
N ALA A 35 11.71 31.43 1.30
CA ALA A 35 12.56 30.38 0.75
C ALA A 35 11.69 29.14 0.52
N PHE A 36 11.32 28.88 -0.74
CA PHE A 36 10.91 27.55 -1.18
C PHE A 36 12.13 26.63 -1.05
N ARG A 37 12.44 26.19 0.17
CA ARG A 37 13.25 24.97 0.33
C ARG A 37 12.36 23.86 -0.19
N ALA A 38 12.71 23.28 -1.34
CA ALA A 38 12.23 21.96 -1.69
C ALA A 38 12.51 21.07 -0.47
N ALA A 39 11.47 20.72 0.29
CA ALA A 39 11.63 19.81 1.41
C ALA A 39 12.03 18.47 0.78
N SER A 40 13.32 18.16 0.78
CA SER A 40 13.87 16.89 0.31
C SER A 40 13.36 15.69 1.10
N SER A 41 12.54 15.92 2.13
CA SER A 41 11.80 14.92 2.88
C SER A 41 10.49 15.51 3.39
N PHE A 42 9.36 14.90 3.02
CA PHE A 42 8.16 15.01 3.84
C PHE A 42 8.44 14.29 5.16
N PRO A 43 8.16 14.90 6.33
CA PRO A 43 8.44 14.29 7.62
C PRO A 43 7.42 13.17 7.89
N GLY A 44 7.61 12.01 7.27
CA GLY A 44 6.70 10.87 7.43
C GLY A 44 6.97 9.78 6.39
N MET A 45 6.80 8.52 6.79
CA MET A 45 6.86 7.41 5.84
C MET A 45 5.77 7.60 4.80
N ARG A 46 6.08 7.47 3.50
CA ARG A 46 5.05 7.56 2.46
C ARG A 46 4.26 6.25 2.41
N VAL A 47 2.98 6.37 2.70
CA VAL A 47 2.02 5.27 2.73
C VAL A 47 0.82 5.68 1.90
N ALA A 48 0.40 4.80 1.00
CA ALA A 48 -0.88 4.92 0.31
C ALA A 48 -1.64 3.60 0.47
N THR A 49 -2.96 3.69 0.50
CA THR A 49 -3.85 2.54 0.59
C THR A 49 -5.01 2.76 -0.35
N GLY A 50 -5.59 1.69 -0.86
CA GLY A 50 -6.80 1.79 -1.65
C GLY A 50 -7.42 0.43 -1.88
N ALA A 51 -8.43 0.44 -2.74
CA ALA A 51 -9.10 -0.76 -3.20
C ALA A 51 -9.42 -0.65 -4.69
N TYR A 52 -9.61 -1.80 -5.32
CA TYR A 52 -10.13 -1.89 -6.68
C TYR A 52 -10.95 -3.17 -6.83
N VAL A 53 -11.87 -3.19 -7.80
CA VAL A 53 -12.56 -4.40 -8.23
C VAL A 53 -11.79 -4.99 -9.39
N GLY A 54 -11.45 -6.28 -9.31
CA GLY A 54 -10.69 -6.96 -10.35
C GLY A 54 -11.50 -7.10 -11.65
N ASN A 55 -10.78 -7.08 -12.76
CA ASN A 55 -11.36 -7.02 -14.11
C ASN A 55 -10.69 -7.97 -15.11
N LEU A 56 -9.76 -8.83 -14.67
CA LEU A 56 -8.99 -9.79 -15.49
C LEU A 56 -8.16 -9.18 -16.63
N LEU A 57 -8.13 -7.85 -16.77
CA LEU A 57 -7.28 -7.21 -17.77
C LEU A 57 -5.83 -7.23 -17.30
N ASP A 58 -4.95 -7.60 -18.22
CA ASP A 58 -3.52 -7.52 -18.00
C ASP A 58 -3.03 -6.06 -18.04
N ASP A 59 -1.81 -5.82 -17.55
CA ASP A 59 -1.15 -4.52 -17.55
C ASP A 59 -1.98 -3.38 -16.92
N ARG A 60 -2.77 -3.70 -15.89
CA ARG A 60 -3.63 -2.71 -15.22
C ARG A 60 -2.82 -1.83 -14.28
N ALA A 61 -2.61 -0.58 -14.68
CA ALA A 61 -1.95 0.41 -13.84
C ALA A 61 -2.84 0.93 -12.69
N ILE A 62 -2.29 0.97 -11.48
CA ILE A 62 -2.86 1.65 -10.31
C ILE A 62 -2.05 2.91 -10.03
N THR A 63 -2.51 4.05 -10.55
CA THR A 63 -1.77 5.33 -10.53
C THR A 63 -2.16 6.26 -9.37
N THR A 64 -3.12 5.87 -8.54
CA THR A 64 -3.62 6.67 -7.40
C THR A 64 -2.67 6.65 -6.19
N VAL A 65 -1.52 5.98 -6.28
CA VAL A 65 -0.52 5.88 -5.22
C VAL A 65 0.21 7.20 -4.99
N GLY A 66 0.51 7.96 -6.06
CA GLY A 66 1.18 9.26 -5.95
C GLY A 66 2.71 9.20 -5.81
N PHE A 67 3.31 8.01 -5.80
CA PHE A 67 4.76 7.81 -5.70
C PHE A 67 5.17 6.39 -6.15
N ARG A 68 6.46 6.20 -6.48
CA ARG A 68 7.03 4.86 -6.70
C ARG A 68 7.17 4.11 -5.38
N PRO A 69 6.44 3.01 -5.15
CA PRO A 69 6.57 2.22 -3.93
C PRO A 69 7.84 1.37 -3.93
N ASP A 70 8.28 1.00 -2.73
CA ASP A 70 9.29 -0.04 -2.49
C ASP A 70 8.66 -1.34 -2.00
N VAL A 71 7.42 -1.30 -1.49
CA VAL A 71 6.62 -2.49 -1.15
C VAL A 71 5.18 -2.25 -1.56
N VAL A 72 4.56 -3.24 -2.17
CA VAL A 72 3.12 -3.31 -2.38
C VAL A 72 2.61 -4.64 -1.84
N ILE A 73 1.56 -4.57 -1.02
CA ILE A 73 0.85 -5.73 -0.48
C ILE A 73 -0.60 -5.64 -0.96
N ILE A 74 -1.10 -6.73 -1.54
CA ILE A 74 -2.48 -6.84 -2.06
C ILE A 74 -3.15 -8.04 -1.41
N LYS A 75 -4.42 -7.87 -1.02
CA LYS A 75 -5.26 -8.96 -0.53
C LYS A 75 -6.66 -8.87 -1.14
N GLY A 76 -7.06 -9.93 -1.83
CA GLY A 76 -8.44 -10.10 -2.30
C GLY A 76 -9.39 -10.40 -1.13
N HIS A 77 -10.63 -9.92 -1.24
CA HIS A 77 -11.70 -10.33 -0.35
C HIS A 77 -12.00 -11.83 -0.52
N GLY A 78 -12.34 -12.52 0.58
CA GLY A 78 -12.53 -13.96 0.58
C GLY A 78 -11.22 -14.77 0.67
N LEU A 79 -11.24 -15.99 0.14
CA LEU A 79 -10.17 -16.99 0.23
C LEU A 79 -9.10 -16.83 -0.86
N VAL A 80 -8.70 -15.60 -1.17
CA VAL A 80 -7.64 -15.30 -2.14
C VAL A 80 -6.30 -15.14 -1.40
N PRO A 81 -5.21 -15.82 -1.80
CA PRO A 81 -3.88 -15.57 -1.23
C PRO A 81 -3.50 -14.08 -1.33
N GLY A 82 -2.71 -13.61 -0.38
CA GLY A 82 -2.09 -12.28 -0.49
C GLY A 82 -0.98 -12.28 -1.54
N ALA A 83 -0.63 -11.11 -2.02
CA ALA A 83 0.52 -10.91 -2.89
C ALA A 83 1.39 -9.79 -2.32
N ILE A 84 2.70 -10.03 -2.20
CA ILE A 84 3.66 -9.03 -1.76
C ILE A 84 4.78 -8.92 -2.79
N ARG A 85 5.02 -7.69 -3.23
CA ARG A 85 6.17 -7.34 -4.06
C ARG A 85 7.00 -6.28 -3.35
N SER A 86 8.32 -6.41 -3.46
CA SER A 86 9.26 -5.36 -3.03
C SER A 86 10.15 -4.91 -4.18
N SER A 87 10.80 -3.76 -4.04
CA SER A 87 11.75 -3.23 -5.03
C SER A 87 13.02 -4.06 -5.18
N THR A 88 13.26 -5.05 -4.30
CA THR A 88 14.37 -5.99 -4.44
C THR A 88 14.06 -7.20 -5.32
N MET A 89 12.81 -7.37 -5.74
CA MET A 89 12.39 -8.40 -6.70
C MET A 89 12.49 -7.82 -8.12
N SER A 90 13.41 -8.35 -8.94
CA SER A 90 13.63 -7.93 -10.33
C SER A 90 12.67 -8.60 -11.30
N GLY A 91 12.41 -7.95 -12.44
CA GLY A 91 11.50 -8.48 -13.48
C GLY A 91 10.03 -8.51 -13.05
N ASP A 92 9.21 -9.35 -13.68
CA ASP A 92 7.85 -9.63 -13.24
C ASP A 92 7.87 -10.75 -12.18
N ALA A 93 8.01 -10.35 -10.92
CA ALA A 93 8.22 -11.25 -9.81
C ALA A 93 7.50 -10.75 -8.55
N THR A 94 6.57 -11.57 -8.05
CA THR A 94 5.78 -11.30 -6.86
C THR A 94 5.73 -12.54 -5.98
N LYS A 95 5.81 -12.35 -4.66
CA LYS A 95 5.63 -13.44 -3.71
C LYS A 95 4.17 -13.58 -3.32
N GLU A 96 3.60 -14.77 -3.45
CA GLU A 96 2.32 -15.09 -2.83
C GLU A 96 2.49 -15.30 -1.32
N VAL A 97 1.48 -14.88 -0.57
CA VAL A 97 1.46 -14.90 0.88
C VAL A 97 0.21 -15.62 1.36
N ALA A 98 0.41 -16.57 2.27
CA ALA A 98 -0.58 -17.56 2.67
C ALA A 98 -1.23 -18.37 1.52
N PRO A 99 -0.47 -18.88 0.53
CA PRO A 99 -1.02 -19.81 -0.46
C PRO A 99 -1.29 -21.19 0.15
N ALA A 100 -2.15 -22.01 -0.49
CA ALA A 100 -2.42 -23.37 -0.04
C ALA A 100 -1.14 -24.24 0.02
N SER A 101 -0.24 -24.07 -0.95
CA SER A 101 1.06 -24.74 -1.03
C SER A 101 2.18 -23.71 -1.21
N ALA A 102 3.40 -24.02 -0.77
CA ALA A 102 4.52 -23.10 -0.92
C ALA A 102 4.83 -22.84 -2.40
N THR A 103 4.94 -21.57 -2.80
CA THR A 103 5.22 -21.16 -4.18
C THR A 103 6.47 -20.29 -4.25
N GLY A 104 7.14 -20.28 -5.40
CA GLY A 104 8.20 -19.33 -5.73
C GLY A 104 7.67 -17.92 -6.00
N LEU A 105 8.55 -17.03 -6.44
CA LEU A 105 8.10 -15.80 -7.09
C LEU A 105 7.34 -16.15 -8.37
N ALA A 106 6.21 -15.49 -8.56
CA ALA A 106 5.34 -15.67 -9.70
C ALA A 106 5.27 -14.38 -10.52
N ALA A 107 5.21 -14.55 -11.83
CA ALA A 107 4.89 -13.51 -12.79
C ALA A 107 3.37 -13.26 -12.85
N ASN A 108 2.96 -12.18 -13.50
CA ASN A 108 1.57 -11.83 -13.79
C ASN A 108 0.71 -11.53 -12.53
N LEU A 109 1.36 -11.18 -11.42
CA LEU A 109 0.71 -10.67 -10.21
C LEU A 109 0.90 -9.15 -10.12
N ILE A 110 1.86 -8.66 -9.32
CA ILE A 110 2.28 -7.26 -9.36
C ILE A 110 3.47 -7.20 -10.31
N GLN A 111 3.22 -6.79 -11.55
CA GLN A 111 4.22 -6.86 -12.63
C GLN A 111 5.34 -5.86 -12.46
N SER A 112 5.02 -4.64 -12.00
CA SER A 112 6.00 -3.57 -11.80
C SER A 112 5.64 -2.64 -10.64
N LEU A 113 6.67 -2.00 -10.08
CA LEU A 113 6.53 -0.85 -9.17
C LEU A 113 6.91 0.39 -9.97
N ASP A 114 5.92 1.19 -10.37
CA ASP A 114 6.03 2.28 -11.34
C ASP A 114 6.35 3.63 -10.68
N SER A 115 6.66 4.66 -11.46
CA SER A 115 6.99 6.00 -10.92
C SER A 115 5.89 6.61 -10.05
N ASN A 116 4.63 6.26 -10.34
CA ASN A 116 3.44 6.79 -9.69
C ASN A 116 2.48 5.70 -9.16
N GLY A 117 2.98 4.48 -8.95
CA GLY A 117 2.17 3.38 -8.43
C GLY A 117 2.71 2.01 -8.80
N PHE A 118 1.84 1.13 -9.28
CA PHE A 118 2.21 -0.24 -9.66
C PHE A 118 1.27 -0.76 -10.76
N THR A 119 1.74 -1.74 -11.52
CA THR A 119 0.97 -2.40 -12.58
C THR A 119 0.65 -3.83 -12.17
N LEU A 120 -0.60 -4.23 -12.40
CA LEU A 120 -1.14 -5.55 -12.09
C LEU A 120 -1.28 -6.38 -13.35
N GLY A 121 -0.97 -7.66 -13.21
CA GLY A 121 -1.29 -8.66 -14.20
C GLY A 121 -2.72 -9.15 -14.13
N SER A 122 -3.02 -10.13 -14.98
CA SER A 122 -4.34 -10.76 -15.12
C SER A 122 -4.61 -11.90 -14.11
N SER A 123 -3.66 -12.26 -13.23
CA SER A 123 -3.84 -13.37 -12.29
C SER A 123 -5.02 -13.16 -11.32
N ASP A 124 -5.84 -14.19 -11.12
CA ASP A 124 -6.94 -14.20 -10.14
C ASP A 124 -6.49 -13.94 -8.69
N ARG A 125 -5.20 -14.05 -8.40
CA ARG A 125 -4.64 -13.74 -7.07
C ARG A 125 -4.62 -12.25 -6.79
N VAL A 126 -4.65 -11.42 -7.82
CA VAL A 126 -4.62 -9.95 -7.70
C VAL A 126 -5.68 -9.24 -8.53
N ASN A 127 -6.31 -9.86 -9.53
CA ASN A 127 -7.20 -9.16 -10.46
C ASN A 127 -8.40 -10.00 -10.96
N ALA A 128 -8.87 -10.98 -10.18
CA ALA A 128 -10.04 -11.79 -10.52
C ALA A 128 -11.30 -10.93 -10.72
N LEU A 129 -12.12 -11.29 -11.69
CA LEU A 129 -13.35 -10.56 -12.04
C LEU A 129 -14.30 -10.47 -10.83
N LEU A 130 -14.81 -9.27 -10.56
CA LEU A 130 -15.75 -8.97 -9.45
C LEU A 130 -15.20 -9.16 -8.03
N VAL A 131 -13.94 -9.58 -7.87
CA VAL A 131 -13.31 -9.65 -6.55
C VAL A 131 -12.82 -8.25 -6.17
N THR A 132 -13.22 -7.76 -5.00
CA THR A 132 -12.63 -6.56 -4.44
C THR A 132 -11.26 -6.90 -3.85
N TYR A 133 -10.25 -6.10 -4.16
CA TYR A 133 -8.91 -6.18 -3.58
C TYR A 133 -8.62 -4.93 -2.79
N SER A 134 -7.99 -5.08 -1.63
CA SER A 134 -7.41 -3.99 -0.87
C SER A 134 -5.89 -4.02 -0.99
N TRP A 135 -5.26 -2.85 -1.01
CA TRP A 135 -3.82 -2.73 -1.15
C TRP A 135 -3.23 -1.66 -0.23
N ILE A 136 -1.95 -1.86 0.10
CA ILE A 136 -1.08 -0.85 0.70
C ILE A 136 0.21 -0.75 -0.13
N ALA A 137 0.65 0.48 -0.36
CA ALA A 137 1.89 0.84 -1.00
C ALA A 137 2.75 1.63 0.00
N LEU A 138 4.00 1.21 0.17
CA LEU A 138 4.94 1.80 1.12
C LEU A 138 6.20 2.25 0.37
N ARG A 139 6.76 3.40 0.74
CA ARG A 139 8.11 3.79 0.33
C ARG A 139 9.10 3.53 1.45
N ALA A 140 10.23 2.91 1.13
CA ALA A 140 11.35 2.77 2.06
C ALA A 140 11.79 4.14 2.58
N GLN A 141 12.11 4.18 3.87
CA GLN A 141 12.51 5.41 4.55
C GLN A 141 13.49 5.06 5.65
N GLN A 142 14.57 5.83 5.72
CA GLN A 142 15.60 5.68 6.74
C GLN A 142 14.99 5.64 8.14
N ASN A 143 15.49 4.71 8.95
CA ASN A 143 15.06 4.46 10.34
C ASN A 143 13.61 4.02 10.53
N LYS A 144 12.85 3.74 9.45
CA LYS A 144 11.43 3.35 9.52
C LYS A 144 11.10 2.10 8.72
N LEU A 145 11.53 2.04 7.47
CA LEU A 145 11.25 0.92 6.56
C LEU A 145 12.47 0.66 5.70
N LYS A 146 12.98 -0.58 5.74
CA LYS A 146 14.00 -1.08 4.83
C LYS A 146 13.50 -2.33 4.11
N VAL A 147 13.81 -2.40 2.82
CA VAL A 147 13.73 -3.63 2.02
C VAL A 147 15.13 -4.06 1.63
N GLY A 148 15.33 -5.37 1.50
CA GLY A 148 16.61 -5.92 1.11
C GLY A 148 16.48 -7.35 0.64
N SER A 149 17.63 -7.98 0.37
CA SER A 149 17.72 -9.40 0.08
C SER A 149 19.00 -9.98 0.68
N TYR A 150 19.02 -11.30 0.85
CA TYR A 150 20.19 -12.06 1.25
C TYR A 150 20.14 -13.47 0.65
N THR A 151 21.31 -14.09 0.52
CA THR A 151 21.44 -15.50 0.16
C THR A 151 21.58 -16.33 1.43
N GLY A 152 20.76 -17.35 1.59
CA GLY A 152 20.85 -18.25 2.73
C GLY A 152 22.13 -19.09 2.71
N ASN A 153 22.57 -19.50 3.88
CA ASN A 153 23.80 -20.30 4.08
C ASN A 153 23.56 -21.58 4.92
N GLY A 154 22.31 -21.86 5.33
CA GLY A 154 21.97 -23.04 6.14
C GLY A 154 22.38 -22.97 7.61
N THR A 155 23.02 -21.89 8.05
CA THR A 155 23.55 -21.74 9.42
C THR A 155 23.17 -20.38 10.01
N SER A 156 23.16 -20.26 11.34
CA SER A 156 22.76 -18.99 11.98
C SER A 156 23.51 -17.80 11.40
N ARG A 157 22.78 -16.74 11.04
CA ARG A 157 23.32 -15.57 10.33
C ARG A 157 22.58 -14.30 10.71
N ALA A 158 23.36 -13.27 11.09
CA ALA A 158 22.85 -11.91 11.23
C ALA A 158 22.73 -11.23 9.85
N ILE A 159 21.61 -10.54 9.65
CA ILE A 159 21.32 -9.66 8.51
C ILE A 159 21.35 -8.23 9.05
N THR A 160 22.43 -7.50 8.76
CA THR A 160 22.74 -6.19 9.34
C THR A 160 22.61 -5.04 8.32
N GLY A 161 22.92 -3.81 8.75
CA GLY A 161 22.95 -2.61 7.89
C GLY A 161 21.60 -1.94 7.72
N MET A 162 20.70 -2.07 8.71
CA MET A 162 19.38 -1.43 8.67
C MET A 162 19.40 0.02 9.16
N GLY A 163 20.32 0.34 10.08
CA GLY A 163 20.39 1.60 10.79
C GLY A 163 19.35 1.72 11.92
N PHE A 164 18.64 0.64 12.24
CA PHE A 164 17.65 0.59 13.30
C PHE A 164 17.39 -0.86 13.75
N SER A 165 16.82 -1.00 14.96
CA SER A 165 16.28 -2.26 15.47
C SER A 165 14.87 -2.46 14.92
N PRO A 166 14.61 -3.39 13.99
CA PRO A 166 13.27 -3.58 13.47
C PRO A 166 12.33 -4.09 14.57
N GLU A 167 11.08 -3.65 14.53
CA GLU A 167 10.00 -4.19 15.35
C GLU A 167 9.07 -5.13 14.60
N TYR A 168 9.19 -5.18 13.27
CA TYR A 168 8.55 -6.17 12.42
C TYR A 168 9.47 -6.55 11.27
N VAL A 169 9.59 -7.85 11.01
CA VAL A 169 10.33 -8.36 9.84
C VAL A 169 9.48 -9.41 9.14
N ALA A 170 9.31 -9.26 7.84
CA ALA A 170 8.83 -10.30 6.95
C ALA A 170 9.97 -10.81 6.05
N VAL A 171 10.10 -12.13 5.91
CA VAL A 171 11.05 -12.79 5.00
C VAL A 171 10.28 -13.53 3.92
N LEU A 172 10.68 -13.30 2.67
CA LEU A 172 10.02 -13.73 1.45
C LEU A 172 11.03 -14.54 0.62
N GLY A 173 10.99 -15.87 0.71
CA GLY A 173 11.85 -16.73 -0.11
C GLY A 173 11.55 -16.58 -1.60
N ALA A 174 12.58 -16.54 -2.44
CA ALA A 174 12.41 -16.46 -3.89
C ALA A 174 11.94 -17.79 -4.51
N GLY A 175 12.30 -18.91 -3.88
CA GLY A 175 11.82 -20.25 -4.24
C GLY A 175 10.57 -20.66 -3.46
N ALA A 176 10.29 -21.97 -3.44
CA ALA A 176 9.13 -22.57 -2.77
C ALA A 176 9.27 -22.62 -1.23
N GLN A 177 9.67 -21.50 -0.61
CA GLN A 177 9.63 -21.28 0.84
C GLN A 177 8.42 -20.41 1.19
N ARG A 178 7.66 -20.78 2.23
CA ARG A 178 6.54 -19.94 2.70
C ARG A 178 7.07 -18.62 3.25
N ALA A 179 6.35 -17.52 2.98
CA ALA A 179 6.64 -16.23 3.60
C ALA A 179 6.43 -16.31 5.11
N VAL A 180 7.31 -15.66 5.88
CA VAL A 180 7.23 -15.62 7.35
C VAL A 180 7.30 -14.20 7.86
N GLU A 181 6.80 -13.99 9.07
CA GLU A 181 6.83 -12.74 9.79
C GLU A 181 7.16 -12.93 11.28
N ARG A 182 7.79 -11.91 11.86
CA ARG A 182 8.07 -11.82 13.29
C ARG A 182 7.88 -10.39 13.76
N PHE A 183 7.19 -10.24 14.89
CA PHE A 183 7.04 -8.97 15.61
C PHE A 183 7.99 -8.93 16.82
N ALA A 184 8.37 -7.72 17.25
CA ALA A 184 9.01 -7.50 18.54
C ALA A 184 8.16 -8.07 19.68
N GLY A 185 8.83 -8.67 20.66
CA GLY A 185 8.18 -9.35 21.79
C GLY A 185 7.65 -10.76 21.49
N MET A 186 7.67 -11.24 20.24
CA MET A 186 7.40 -12.65 19.95
C MET A 186 8.63 -13.52 20.24
N GLY A 187 8.40 -14.73 20.75
CA GLY A 187 9.43 -15.77 20.91
C GLY A 187 9.58 -16.66 19.66
N ARG A 188 8.54 -16.74 18.82
CA ARG A 188 8.48 -17.59 17.62
C ARG A 188 8.19 -16.76 16.38
N THR A 189 8.64 -17.28 15.24
CA THR A 189 8.43 -16.70 13.91
C THR A 189 7.40 -17.52 13.17
N TYR A 190 6.42 -16.85 12.59
CA TYR A 190 5.24 -17.48 12.03
C TYR A 190 5.21 -17.33 10.51
N GLN A 191 4.72 -18.34 9.81
CA GLN A 191 4.32 -18.15 8.41
C GLN A 191 3.06 -17.30 8.34
N PHE A 192 2.79 -16.62 7.22
CA PHE A 192 1.58 -15.79 7.09
C PHE A 192 0.27 -16.60 7.09
N ASP A 193 0.33 -17.86 6.69
CA ASP A 193 -0.76 -18.84 6.79
C ASP A 193 -0.85 -19.46 8.20
N SER A 194 -1.65 -20.51 8.29
CA SER A 194 -1.86 -21.31 9.50
C SER A 194 -0.57 -22.03 9.87
N ASP A 195 0.10 -21.59 10.92
CA ASP A 195 1.41 -22.10 11.33
C ASP A 195 1.58 -22.03 12.85
N ASN A 196 2.24 -23.04 13.41
CA ASN A 196 2.50 -23.18 14.86
C ASN A 196 3.69 -22.33 15.34
N GLY A 197 4.32 -21.58 14.43
CA GLY A 197 5.53 -20.82 14.68
C GLY A 197 6.75 -21.72 14.81
N SER A 198 7.93 -21.15 14.62
CA SER A 198 9.22 -21.81 14.81
C SER A 198 10.18 -20.88 15.53
N THR A 199 11.04 -21.45 16.38
CA THR A 199 12.12 -20.74 17.07
C THR A 199 13.41 -20.70 16.25
N THR A 200 13.47 -21.40 15.11
CA THR A 200 14.71 -21.56 14.31
C THR A 200 14.69 -20.81 12.97
N ARG A 201 13.60 -20.06 12.69
CA ARG A 201 13.47 -19.15 11.53
C ARG A 201 14.16 -17.82 11.83
N ILE A 202 13.45 -16.70 11.91
CA ILE A 202 14.00 -15.47 12.50
C ILE A 202 14.14 -15.70 14.01
N THR A 203 15.35 -15.64 14.54
CA THR A 203 15.68 -15.98 15.94
C THR A 203 15.71 -14.74 16.84
N SER A 204 16.10 -13.58 16.31
CA SER A 204 16.13 -12.30 17.03
C SER A 204 15.88 -11.13 16.09
N LEU A 205 15.37 -10.04 16.68
CA LEU A 205 15.39 -8.70 16.08
C LEU A 205 16.47 -7.92 16.83
N ASP A 206 17.50 -7.50 16.11
CA ASP A 206 18.76 -7.01 16.63
C ASP A 206 18.88 -5.50 16.45
N SER A 207 19.80 -4.85 17.16
CA SER A 207 19.97 -3.38 17.12
C SER A 207 20.19 -2.76 15.73
N ASP A 208 20.72 -3.53 14.77
CA ASP A 208 20.96 -3.13 13.38
C ASP A 208 20.40 -4.14 12.36
N GLY A 209 19.38 -4.91 12.76
CA GLY A 209 18.70 -5.82 11.84
C GLY A 209 18.05 -7.03 12.48
N PHE A 210 18.30 -8.22 11.96
CA PHE A 210 17.73 -9.45 12.51
C PHE A 210 18.63 -10.65 12.25
N THR A 211 18.47 -11.70 13.05
CA THR A 211 19.19 -12.96 12.86
C THR A 211 18.23 -14.04 12.39
N VAL A 212 18.67 -14.84 11.42
CA VAL A 212 18.00 -16.07 11.00
C VAL A 212 18.77 -17.28 11.51
N GLY A 213 18.06 -18.32 11.93
CA GLY A 213 18.60 -19.63 12.26
C GLY A 213 18.78 -20.51 11.01
N SER A 214 18.82 -21.82 11.20
CA SER A 214 19.07 -22.80 10.14
C SER A 214 17.80 -23.31 9.42
N ASP A 215 16.61 -22.80 9.77
CA ASP A 215 15.36 -23.24 9.15
C ASP A 215 15.33 -22.88 7.65
N ALA A 216 15.08 -23.88 6.79
CA ALA A 216 15.05 -23.72 5.34
C ALA A 216 13.95 -22.77 4.84
N THR A 217 12.93 -22.47 5.64
CA THR A 217 11.92 -21.44 5.29
C THR A 217 12.50 -20.03 5.28
N THR A 218 13.63 -19.77 5.94
CA THR A 218 14.29 -18.46 5.97
C THR A 218 15.76 -18.48 5.56
N ASN A 219 16.42 -19.64 5.53
CA ASN A 219 17.87 -19.69 5.39
C ASN A 219 18.41 -20.97 4.73
N SER A 220 17.76 -21.47 3.69
CA SER A 220 18.30 -22.58 2.89
C SER A 220 19.58 -22.14 2.16
N ASN A 221 20.61 -22.98 2.16
CA ASN A 221 21.90 -22.67 1.53
C ASN A 221 21.74 -22.38 0.03
N GLY A 222 22.27 -21.25 -0.44
CA GLY A 222 22.19 -20.80 -1.82
C GLY A 222 20.83 -20.24 -2.26
N ALA A 223 19.78 -20.34 -1.44
CA ALA A 223 18.47 -19.77 -1.77
C ALA A 223 18.45 -18.26 -1.53
N THR A 224 17.79 -17.52 -2.41
CA THR A 224 17.60 -16.07 -2.26
C THR A 224 16.36 -15.79 -1.42
N TYR A 225 16.47 -14.84 -0.51
CA TYR A 225 15.37 -14.33 0.30
C TYR A 225 15.32 -12.81 0.18
N HIS A 226 14.11 -12.27 0.07
CA HIS A 226 13.84 -10.84 0.19
C HIS A 226 13.28 -10.57 1.58
N TYR A 227 13.43 -9.35 2.09
CA TYR A 227 12.83 -8.98 3.36
C TYR A 227 12.23 -7.57 3.34
N VAL A 228 11.26 -7.39 4.23
CA VAL A 228 10.65 -6.10 4.58
C VAL A 228 10.81 -5.94 6.09
N ALA A 229 11.51 -4.91 6.52
CA ALA A 229 11.78 -4.61 7.92
C ALA A 229 11.21 -3.23 8.29
N LEU A 230 10.35 -3.19 9.30
CA LEU A 230 9.71 -1.99 9.82
C LEU A 230 10.16 -1.73 11.25
N ASN A 231 10.49 -0.48 11.55
CA ASN A 231 10.71 0.00 12.91
C ASN A 231 9.41 0.58 13.49
N ASP A 232 9.26 0.60 14.81
CA ASP A 232 8.31 1.52 15.43
C ASP A 232 8.80 2.95 15.19
N ALA A 233 7.89 3.76 14.67
CA ALA A 233 8.15 5.14 14.33
C ALA A 233 6.89 5.94 14.64
N ALA A 234 7.00 6.80 15.65
CA ALA A 234 5.91 7.63 16.13
C ALA A 234 5.10 8.27 14.98
N GLY A 235 3.79 8.03 14.98
CA GLY A 235 2.87 8.54 13.97
C GLY A 235 2.91 7.85 12.60
N ASN A 236 3.75 6.83 12.40
CA ASN A 236 3.85 6.10 11.13
C ASN A 236 3.65 4.59 11.29
N VAL A 237 4.33 3.97 12.26
CA VAL A 237 4.32 2.53 12.48
C VAL A 237 4.30 2.31 13.97
N LYS A 238 3.40 1.44 14.44
CA LYS A 238 3.35 1.01 15.83
C LYS A 238 3.30 -0.51 15.88
N VAL A 239 4.22 -1.12 16.64
CA VAL A 239 4.13 -2.53 17.01
C VAL A 239 3.78 -2.63 18.48
N GLY A 240 3.00 -3.64 18.82
CA GLY A 240 2.53 -3.88 20.18
C GLY A 240 1.80 -5.19 20.27
N SER A 241 1.38 -5.54 21.47
CA SER A 241 0.62 -6.75 21.75
C SER A 241 -0.60 -6.43 22.60
N TYR A 242 -1.60 -7.31 22.51
CA TYR A 242 -2.77 -7.28 23.37
C TYR A 242 -3.23 -8.71 23.65
N SER A 243 -3.82 -8.93 24.82
CA SER A 243 -4.39 -10.23 25.17
C SER A 243 -5.81 -10.36 24.61
N GLY A 244 -6.04 -11.43 23.84
CA GLY A 244 -7.39 -11.80 23.40
C GLY A 244 -8.22 -12.30 24.58
N ASN A 245 -9.48 -11.86 24.66
CA ASN A 245 -10.42 -12.23 25.73
C ASN A 245 -11.73 -12.83 25.20
N ASN A 246 -11.80 -13.14 23.90
CA ASN A 246 -12.98 -13.72 23.24
C ASN A 246 -14.26 -12.86 23.36
N VAL A 247 -14.11 -11.54 23.55
CA VAL A 247 -15.20 -10.56 23.58
C VAL A 247 -15.08 -9.65 22.35
N ASP A 248 -16.20 -9.43 21.67
CA ASP A 248 -16.29 -8.55 20.49
C ASP A 248 -16.31 -7.05 20.87
N ASN A 249 -16.15 -6.17 19.89
CA ASN A 249 -16.21 -4.71 20.01
C ASN A 249 -15.21 -4.10 21.01
N ARG A 250 -14.03 -4.72 21.12
CA ARG A 250 -12.95 -4.22 21.96
C ARG A 250 -12.10 -3.18 21.24
N ASN A 251 -11.96 -2.01 21.85
CA ASN A 251 -10.97 -1.02 21.40
C ASN A 251 -9.55 -1.49 21.76
N VAL A 252 -8.66 -1.50 20.77
CA VAL A 252 -7.22 -1.65 20.97
C VAL A 252 -6.63 -0.24 21.04
N THR A 253 -6.28 0.21 22.25
CA THR A 253 -5.74 1.55 22.50
C THR A 253 -4.20 1.55 22.45
N GLY A 254 -3.56 2.73 22.50
CA GLY A 254 -2.10 2.85 22.54
C GLY A 254 -1.39 2.92 21.18
N VAL A 255 -2.13 2.94 20.07
CA VAL A 255 -1.56 3.09 18.72
C VAL A 255 -1.00 4.51 18.48
N GLY A 256 -1.65 5.53 19.07
CA GLY A 256 -1.21 6.93 18.99
C GLY A 256 -1.52 7.64 17.66
N PHE A 257 -2.11 6.95 16.69
CA PHE A 257 -2.62 7.51 15.44
C PHE A 257 -3.74 6.62 14.87
N ALA A 258 -4.50 7.13 13.90
CA ALA A 258 -5.47 6.33 13.16
C ALA A 258 -4.72 5.50 12.10
N PRO A 259 -4.68 4.15 12.20
CA PRO A 259 -3.87 3.34 11.30
C PRO A 259 -4.49 3.22 9.92
N ASP A 260 -3.65 3.35 8.90
CA ASP A 260 -4.01 3.08 7.51
C ASP A 260 -4.00 1.60 7.19
N TYR A 261 -3.27 0.83 7.98
CA TYR A 261 -3.15 -0.60 7.83
C TYR A 261 -2.85 -1.24 9.16
N VAL A 262 -3.46 -2.40 9.40
CA VAL A 262 -3.26 -3.19 10.60
C VAL A 262 -2.98 -4.62 10.18
N THR A 263 -1.88 -5.16 10.70
CA THR A 263 -1.61 -6.60 10.71
C THR A 263 -1.71 -7.12 12.14
N ILE A 264 -2.32 -8.29 12.30
CA ILE A 264 -2.46 -8.97 13.58
C ILE A 264 -2.03 -10.42 13.40
N ARG A 265 -1.16 -10.87 14.31
CA ARG A 265 -0.75 -12.27 14.41
C ARG A 265 -0.81 -12.71 15.87
N ALA A 266 -1.46 -13.85 16.12
CA ALA A 266 -1.40 -14.50 17.43
C ALA A 266 0.04 -14.96 17.69
N GLY A 267 0.66 -14.44 18.74
CA GLY A 267 2.02 -14.80 19.15
C GLY A 267 2.02 -15.88 20.22
N ASN A 268 3.12 -16.64 20.29
CA ASN A 268 3.47 -17.56 21.38
C ASN A 268 2.43 -18.66 21.69
N THR A 269 1.50 -18.94 20.78
CA THR A 269 0.56 -20.06 20.89
C THR A 269 1.15 -21.32 20.26
N THR A 270 1.46 -22.33 21.07
CA THR A 270 1.70 -23.70 20.59
C THR A 270 0.37 -24.42 20.44
N GLY A 271 0.09 -25.03 19.29
CA GLY A 271 -1.07 -25.91 19.11
C GLY A 271 -2.41 -25.23 18.77
N SER A 272 -2.39 -23.98 18.30
CA SER A 272 -3.58 -23.29 17.79
C SER A 272 -3.18 -22.37 16.64
N PRO A 273 -2.97 -22.92 15.43
CA PRO A 273 -2.48 -22.13 14.32
C PRO A 273 -3.58 -21.17 13.84
N ARG A 274 -3.20 -19.90 13.65
CA ARG A 274 -4.07 -18.83 13.16
C ARG A 274 -3.40 -18.18 11.96
N ILE A 275 -4.18 -17.79 10.96
CA ILE A 275 -3.69 -17.03 9.81
C ILE A 275 -3.48 -15.58 10.24
N ALA A 276 -2.49 -14.91 9.66
CA ALA A 276 -2.29 -13.48 9.86
C ALA A 276 -3.47 -12.68 9.30
N MET A 277 -3.98 -11.72 10.06
CA MET A 277 -5.05 -10.83 9.60
C MET A 277 -4.44 -9.52 9.12
N HIS A 278 -4.90 -9.05 7.97
CA HIS A 278 -4.41 -7.84 7.32
C HIS A 278 -5.60 -6.97 6.93
N ARG A 279 -5.61 -5.70 7.32
CA ARG A 279 -6.70 -4.77 6.99
C ARG A 279 -6.15 -3.41 6.63
N ALA A 280 -6.44 -2.94 5.42
CA ALA A 280 -6.20 -1.55 5.01
C ALA A 280 -7.42 -0.67 5.34
N ARG A 281 -7.20 0.63 5.56
CA ARG A 281 -8.27 1.61 5.67
C ARG A 281 -9.07 1.61 4.37
N ARG A 282 -10.38 1.57 4.49
CA ARG A 282 -11.27 1.73 3.33
C ARG A 282 -11.26 3.19 2.94
N ALA A 283 -10.78 3.50 1.74
CA ALA A 283 -11.16 4.75 1.10
C ALA A 283 -12.65 4.63 0.77
N TRP A 284 -13.48 5.50 1.36
CA TRP A 284 -14.87 5.63 0.90
C TRP A 284 -14.83 6.11 -0.55
N VAL A 285 -15.13 5.22 -1.49
CA VAL A 285 -15.59 5.67 -2.80
C VAL A 285 -16.96 6.28 -2.53
N VAL A 286 -17.03 7.60 -2.40
CA VAL A 286 -18.29 8.31 -2.57
C VAL A 286 -18.62 8.13 -4.05
N SER A 287 -19.28 7.02 -4.39
CA SER A 287 -20.03 6.93 -5.62
C SER A 287 -21.13 7.96 -5.46
N ARG A 288 -20.90 9.18 -5.96
CA ARG A 288 -22.02 10.08 -6.23
C ARG A 288 -22.98 9.27 -7.10
N PRO A 289 -24.24 9.04 -6.70
CA PRO A 289 -25.21 8.50 -7.63
C PRO A 289 -25.19 9.42 -8.84
N ALA A 290 -25.20 8.84 -10.05
CA ALA A 290 -25.38 9.62 -11.26
C ALA A 290 -26.55 10.57 -11.03
N GLN A 291 -26.30 11.88 -11.15
CA GLN A 291 -27.40 12.84 -11.20
C GLN A 291 -28.27 12.43 -12.38
N PRO A 292 -29.57 12.15 -12.20
CA PRO A 292 -30.45 11.95 -13.33
C PRO A 292 -30.44 13.23 -14.15
N CYS A 293 -29.98 13.13 -15.39
CA CYS A 293 -30.05 14.20 -16.36
C CYS A 293 -31.52 14.63 -16.52
N ASP A 294 -31.76 15.94 -16.43
CA ASP A 294 -32.85 16.70 -17.06
C ASP A 294 -34.27 16.08 -17.03
N ALA A 295 -35.03 16.40 -15.98
CA ALA A 295 -36.48 16.47 -16.09
C ALA A 295 -36.87 17.85 -16.62
N ASP A 296 -37.17 17.92 -17.92
CA ASP A 296 -37.79 19.07 -18.60
C ASP A 296 -39.15 19.42 -17.94
N PRO A 297 -39.37 20.66 -17.45
CA PRO A 297 -40.61 21.03 -16.77
C PRO A 297 -41.79 21.34 -17.72
N ARG A 298 -41.72 21.07 -19.03
CA ARG A 298 -42.77 21.45 -20.00
C ARG A 298 -43.76 20.36 -20.42
N ARG A 299 -44.03 19.35 -19.60
CA ARG A 299 -45.10 18.36 -19.87
C ARG A 299 -46.03 18.12 -18.68
N ALA A 300 -46.77 19.14 -18.29
CA ALA A 300 -47.95 18.98 -17.43
C ALA A 300 -48.97 20.10 -17.66
N HIS A 301 -49.64 20.10 -18.83
CA HIS A 301 -50.91 20.78 -19.00
C HIS A 301 -51.73 20.07 -20.07
N THR A 302 -52.58 19.13 -19.65
CA THR A 302 -53.94 18.89 -20.19
C THR A 302 -54.55 17.71 -19.44
N ALA A 303 -55.28 17.98 -18.36
CA ALA A 303 -56.34 17.11 -17.90
C ALA A 303 -57.62 17.96 -17.91
N ARG A 304 -58.51 17.66 -18.85
CA ARG A 304 -59.83 18.28 -18.99
C ARG A 304 -60.77 17.70 -17.93
N ASP A 305 -61.46 18.60 -17.24
CA ASP A 305 -62.70 18.34 -16.52
C ASP A 305 -63.79 17.74 -17.44
N ARG A 306 -64.43 16.69 -16.93
CA ARG A 306 -65.83 16.27 -17.16
C ARG A 306 -66.21 15.54 -15.86
N GLY A 307 -67.28 15.83 -15.13
CA GLY A 307 -68.39 16.77 -15.23
C GLY A 307 -69.13 16.69 -13.86
N PRO A 308 -70.35 17.24 -13.76
CA PRO A 308 -71.12 17.36 -12.51
C PRO A 308 -71.58 16.03 -11.92
#